data_AF-A0A968BQM9-F1
#
_entry.id   AF-A0A968BQM9-F1
#
_cell.length_a   1.000
_cell.length_b   1.000
_cell.length_c   1.000
_cell.angle_alpha   90.00
_cell.angle_beta   90.00
_cell.angle_gamma   90.00
#
_symmetry.space_group_name_H-M   'P 1'
#
loop_
_entity.id
_entity.type
_entity.pdbx_description
1 polymer ?
#
loop_
_entity_poly.entity_id
_entity_poly.type
_entity_poly.pdbx_seq_one_letter_code
_entity_poly.pdbx_strand_id
1 'polypeptide(L)' 'MNATARALGQHEQRSTWDGLVAATPHGHVLQSWAWGELKARFGWRVQRVAVDGALAQ' A
#
# COMPACT_ATOMS: atom_id res chain seq x y z
N MET A 1 11.13 -18.59 20.10
CA MET A 1 10.03 -17.78 19.54
C MET A 1 10.63 -16.46 19.05
N ASN A 2 10.97 -16.34 17.76
CA ASN A 2 11.50 -15.08 17.23
C ASN A 2 10.34 -14.30 16.60
N ALA A 3 10.03 -13.14 17.15
CA ALA A 3 9.05 -12.23 16.58
C ALA A 3 9.66 -11.56 15.35
N THR A 4 9.10 -11.81 14.17
CA THR A 4 9.45 -11.08 12.94
C THR A 4 8.92 -9.64 13.10
N ALA A 5 9.81 -8.68 13.30
CA ALA A 5 9.42 -7.28 13.34
C ALA A 5 8.96 -6.85 11.94
N ARG A 6 7.75 -6.30 11.86
CA ARG A 6 7.15 -5.75 10.64
C ARG A 6 7.14 -4.23 10.75
N ALA A 7 7.75 -3.54 9.78
CA ALA A 7 7.73 -2.08 9.72
C ALA A 7 6.54 -1.60 8.88
N LEU A 8 6.01 -0.41 9.15
CA LEU A 8 5.03 0.23 8.27
C LEU A 8 5.74 1.32 7.46
N GLY A 9 5.78 1.15 6.14
CA GLY A 9 6.33 2.11 5.19
C GLY A 9 5.24 2.97 4.57
N GLN A 10 5.51 4.27 4.40
CA GLN A 10 4.66 5.17 3.60
C GLN A 10 5.13 5.17 2.15
N HIS A 11 4.19 5.17 1.20
CA HIS A 11 4.49 5.11 -0.22
C HIS A 11 3.90 6.31 -0.98
N GLU A 12 4.77 7.18 -1.47
CA GLU A 12 4.41 8.37 -2.24
C GLU A 12 4.59 8.20 -3.76
N GLN A 13 5.06 7.03 -4.21
CA GLN A 13 5.29 6.74 -5.63
C GLN A 13 4.18 5.88 -6.21
N ARG A 14 3.50 6.39 -7.25
CA ARG A 14 2.39 5.71 -7.93
C ARG A 14 2.76 4.32 -8.44
N SER A 15 3.82 4.21 -9.24
CA SER A 15 4.22 2.95 -9.87
C SER A 15 4.55 1.89 -8.83
N THR A 16 5.27 2.26 -7.77
CA THR A 16 5.58 1.37 -6.65
C THR A 16 4.31 0.87 -5.98
N TRP A 17 3.37 1.77 -5.66
CA TRP A 17 2.14 1.41 -4.99
C TRP A 17 1.22 0.53 -5.85
N ASP A 18 0.99 0.91 -7.11
CA ASP A 18 0.12 0.14 -8.00
C ASP A 18 0.71 -1.25 -8.28
N GLY A 19 2.05 -1.36 -8.39
CA GLY A 19 2.73 -2.65 -8.48
C GLY A 19 2.52 -3.51 -7.22
N LEU A 20 2.58 -2.91 -6.03
CA LEU A 20 2.35 -3.58 -4.76
C LEU A 20 0.91 -4.10 -4.63
N VAL A 21 -0.07 -3.26 -5.00
CA VAL A 21 -1.49 -3.64 -5.01
C VAL A 21 -1.72 -4.79 -5.99
N ALA A 22 -1.18 -4.70 -7.22
CA ALA A 22 -1.35 -5.75 -8.23
C ALA A 22 -0.71 -7.09 -7.82
N ALA A 23 0.42 -7.05 -7.11
CA ALA A 23 1.12 -8.26 -6.64
C ALA A 23 0.50 -8.87 -5.37
N THR A 24 -0.38 -8.15 -4.68
CA THR A 24 -1.00 -8.63 -3.42
C THR A 24 -2.15 -9.58 -3.73
N PRO A 25 -2.22 -10.79 -3.13
CA PRO A 25 -3.28 -11.77 -3.39
C PRO A 25 -4.73 -11.26 -3.20
N HIS A 26 -4.89 -10.25 -2.35
CA HIS A 26 -6.17 -9.58 -2.07
C HIS A 26 -6.15 -8.09 -2.45
N GLY A 27 -5.26 -7.72 -3.38
CA GLY A 27 -5.21 -6.38 -3.95
C GLY A 27 -6.50 -6.06 -4.68
N HIS A 28 -7.00 -4.83 -4.48
CA HIS A 28 -8.28 -4.41 -5.06
C HIS A 28 -8.18 -3.04 -5.72
N VAL A 29 -9.03 -2.76 -6.72
CA VAL A 29 -9.04 -1.47 -7.44
C VAL A 29 -9.28 -0.27 -6.51
N LEU A 30 -9.99 -0.46 -5.40
CA LEU A 30 -10.21 0.57 -4.37
C LEU A 30 -8.98 0.83 -3.50
N GLN A 31 -7.91 0.07 -3.69
CA GLN A 31 -6.59 0.35 -3.12
C GLN A 31 -5.66 1.00 -4.14
N SER A 32 -6.05 1.12 -5.43
CA SER A 32 -5.19 1.73 -6.45
C SER A 32 -4.87 3.20 -6.17
N TRP A 33 -3.78 3.69 -6.76
CA TRP A 33 -3.44 5.10 -6.69
C TRP A 33 -4.57 5.99 -7.23
N ALA A 34 -5.15 5.62 -8.36
CA ALA A 34 -6.22 6.35 -9.04
C ALA A 34 -7.48 6.47 -8.17
N TRP A 35 -7.82 5.44 -7.39
CA TRP A 35 -8.91 5.54 -6.43
C TRP A 35 -8.64 6.58 -5.34
N GLY A 36 -7.41 6.63 -4.83
CA GLY A 36 -6.98 7.67 -3.91
C GLY A 36 -7.14 9.07 -4.50
N GLU A 37 -6.70 9.29 -5.73
CA GLU A 37 -6.86 10.58 -6.42
C GLU A 37 -8.32 10.96 -6.63
N LEU A 38 -9.18 9.99 -6.97
CA LEU A 38 -10.61 10.22 -7.04
C LEU A 38 -11.17 10.68 -5.69
N LYS A 39 -10.83 9.98 -4.60
CA LYS A 39 -11.32 10.31 -3.26
C LYS A 39 -10.81 11.66 -2.76
N ALA A 40 -9.59 12.03 -3.09
CA ALA A 40 -9.02 13.33 -2.74
C ALA A 40 -9.85 14.50 -3.30
N ARG A 41 -10.48 14.34 -4.48
CA ARG A 41 -11.40 15.35 -5.06
C ARG A 41 -12.65 15.59 -4.20
N PHE A 42 -12.98 14.67 -3.30
CA PHE A 42 -14.09 14.80 -2.35
C PHE A 42 -13.61 15.19 -0.94
N GLY A 43 -12.41 15.76 -0.81
CA GLY A 43 -11.87 16.27 0.45
C GLY A 43 -11.17 15.24 1.33
N TRP A 44 -10.91 14.03 0.82
CA TRP A 44 -10.23 12.98 1.59
C TRP A 44 -8.72 13.21 1.60
N ARG A 45 -8.09 12.99 2.75
CA ARG A 45 -6.63 12.90 2.86
C ARG A 45 -6.22 11.43 2.71
N VAL A 46 -5.52 11.12 1.62
CA VAL A 46 -5.11 9.75 1.33
C VAL A 46 -3.71 9.51 1.87
N GLN A 47 -3.57 8.47 2.68
CA GLN A 47 -2.27 7.94 3.11
C GLN A 47 -2.14 6.52 2.55
N ARG A 48 -0.92 6.16 2.16
CA ARG A 48 -0.64 4.86 1.54
C ARG A 48 0.44 4.18 2.37
N VAL A 49 0.03 3.19 3.14
CA VAL A 49 0.90 2.41 4.01
C VAL A 49 0.94 0.96 3.56
N ALA A 50 2.13 0.38 3.57
CA ALA A 50 2.32 -1.05 3.44
C ALA A 50 3.20 -1.58 4.57
N VAL A 51 3.13 -2.87 4.82
CA VAL A 51 4.05 -3.53 5.74
C VAL A 51 5.32 -3.88 4.99
N ASP A 52 6.42 -3.28 5.41
CA ASP A 52 7.76 -3.62 4.95
C ASP A 52 8.30 -4.78 5.81
N GLY A 53 8.63 -5.87 5.14
CA GLY A 53 9.23 -7.04 5.77
C GLY A 53 9.28 -8.19 4.79
N ALA A 54 10.49 -8.52 4.32
CA ALA A 54 10.71 -9.82 3.68
C ALA A 54 10.30 -10.89 4.70
N LEU A 55 9.39 -11.78 4.30
CA LEU A 55 9.32 -13.09 4.93
C LEU A 55 10.66 -13.76 4.58
N ALA A 56 11.64 -13.66 5.47
CA ALA A 56 12.69 -14.66 5.51
C ALA A 56 11.97 -15.97 5.84
N GLN A 57 11.84 -16.81 4.82
CA GLN A 57 11.24 -18.13 4.90
C GLN A 57 12.30 -19.14 5.31
#